data_AF-A0A8J7X4D3-F1
#
_entry.id   AF-A0A8J7X4D3-F1
#
_cell.length_a   1.000
_cell.length_b   1.000
_cell.length_c   1.000
_cell.angle_alpha   90.00
_cell.angle_beta   90.00
_cell.angle_gamma   90.00
#
_symmetry.space_group_name_H-M   'P 1'
#
loop_
_entity.id
_entity.type
_entity.pdbx_description
1 polymer ?
#
loop_
_entity_poly.entity_id
_entity_poly.type
_entity_poly.pdbx_seq_one_letter_code
_entity_poly.pdbx_strand_id
1 'polypeptide(L)' 'MDCANKESNEKDCSCTYTDCERHGICCQCIGYHRAEGELPNCLRQ' A
#
# COMPACT_ATOMS: atom_id res chain seq x y z
N MET A 1 -1.57 -9.75 10.56
CA MET A 1 -0.99 -8.51 11.11
C MET A 1 -2.09 -7.50 11.10
N ASP A 2 -2.55 -7.06 12.27
CA ASP A 2 -3.66 -6.11 12.35
C ASP A 2 -3.13 -4.70 12.06
N CYS A 3 -3.76 -3.99 11.10
CA CYS A 3 -3.42 -2.60 10.78
C CYS A 3 -4.62 -1.75 11.15
N ALA A 4 -4.52 -1.00 12.25
CA ALA A 4 -5.59 -0.15 12.76
C ALA A 4 -6.10 0.89 11.73
N ASN A 5 -5.25 1.27 10.78
CA ASN A 5 -5.56 2.25 9.75
C ASN A 5 -6.00 1.63 8.42
N LYS A 6 -6.13 0.30 8.31
CA LYS A 6 -6.36 -0.39 7.02
C LYS A 6 -7.58 0.18 6.28
N GLU A 7 -8.72 0.28 6.96
CA GLU A 7 -9.96 0.74 6.32
C GLU A 7 -9.87 2.21 5.86
N SER A 8 -9.18 3.06 6.63
CA SER A 8 -8.94 4.46 6.22
C SER A 8 -8.00 4.51 5.01
N ASN A 9 -6.89 3.79 5.08
CA ASN A 9 -5.89 3.76 4.02
C ASN A 9 -6.42 3.12 2.73
N GLU A 10 -7.34 2.17 2.81
CA GLU A 10 -7.98 1.56 1.62
C GLU A 10 -8.74 2.59 0.78
N LYS A 11 -9.29 3.64 1.41
CA LYS A 11 -10.01 4.72 0.71
C LYS A 11 -9.06 5.58 -0.12
N ASP A 12 -7.82 5.73 0.35
CA ASP A 12 -6.77 6.54 -0.29
C ASP A 12 -5.79 5.71 -1.14
N CYS A 13 -5.93 4.38 -1.13
CA CYS A 13 -5.03 3.51 -1.87
C CYS A 13 -5.35 3.55 -3.38
N SER A 14 -4.42 4.09 -4.16
CA SER A 14 -4.53 4.19 -5.62
C SER A 14 -3.87 3.02 -6.38
N CYS A 15 -3.65 1.89 -5.71
CA CYS A 15 -3.05 0.71 -6.33
C CYS A 15 -4.04 0.08 -7.31
N THR A 16 -3.61 -0.16 -8.56
CA THR A 16 -4.47 -0.77 -9.58
C THR A 16 -4.61 -2.29 -9.41
N TYR A 17 -3.70 -2.92 -8.65
CA TYR A 17 -3.77 -4.35 -8.32
C TYR A 17 -4.75 -4.57 -7.16
N THR A 18 -5.99 -4.89 -7.49
CA THR A 18 -7.11 -5.05 -6.54
C THR A 18 -7.00 -6.31 -5.68
N ASP A 19 -6.18 -7.28 -6.09
CA ASP A 19 -5.86 -8.53 -5.39
C ASP A 19 -4.61 -8.43 -4.51
N CYS A 20 -3.99 -7.25 -4.41
CA CYS A 20 -2.79 -7.04 -3.63
C CYS A 20 -3.03 -7.30 -2.13
N GLU A 21 -2.33 -8.28 -1.56
CA GLU A 21 -2.39 -8.62 -0.14
C GLU A 21 -1.96 -7.47 0.80
N ARG A 22 -1.23 -6.47 0.26
CA ARG A 22 -0.72 -5.30 0.98
C ARG A 22 -1.66 -4.09 0.88
N HIS A 23 -2.82 -4.21 0.25
CA HIS A 23 -3.74 -3.10 0.03
C HIS A 23 -4.23 -2.49 1.36
N GLY A 24 -4.13 -1.16 1.48
CA GLY A 24 -4.39 -0.43 2.73
C GLY A 24 -3.36 -0.63 3.85
N ILE A 25 -2.36 -1.48 3.68
CA ILE A 25 -1.31 -1.74 4.67
C ILE A 25 -0.03 -0.99 4.25
N CYS A 26 -0.03 0.34 4.43
CA CYS A 26 1.01 1.23 3.90
C CYS A 26 2.44 0.81 4.29
N CYS A 27 2.68 0.37 5.54
CA CYS A 27 4.01 -0.06 5.97
C CYS A 27 4.53 -1.26 5.17
N GLN A 28 3.66 -2.22 4.84
CA GLN A 28 4.05 -3.39 4.03
C GLN A 28 4.17 -3.02 2.56
N CYS A 29 3.27 -2.19 2.03
CA CYS A 29 3.30 -1.71 0.66
C CYS A 29 4.60 -0.94 0.35
N ILE A 30 4.95 0.04 1.20
CA ILE A 30 6.19 0.83 1.06
C ILE A 30 7.41 -0.07 1.20
N GLY A 31 7.43 -0.98 2.17
CA GLY A 31 8.54 -1.90 2.37
C GLY A 31 8.79 -2.80 1.15
N TYR A 32 7.71 -3.35 0.58
CA TYR A 32 7.75 -4.18 -0.62
C TYR A 32 8.31 -3.40 -1.82
N HIS A 33 7.68 -2.29 -2.21
CA HIS A 33 8.13 -1.54 -3.39
C HIS A 33 9.55 -1.00 -3.22
N ARG A 34 9.93 -0.54 -2.02
CA ARG A 34 11.30 -0.09 -1.75
C ARG A 34 12.32 -1.20 -1.96
N ALA A 35 12.02 -2.44 -1.58
CA ALA A 35 12.92 -3.58 -1.79
C ALA A 35 13.10 -3.89 -3.28
N GLU A 36 12.06 -3.66 -4.09
CA GLU A 36 12.08 -3.81 -5.55
C GLU A 36 12.67 -2.58 -6.28
N GLY A 37 13.12 -1.55 -5.55
CA GLY A 37 13.64 -0.31 -6.15
C GLY A 37 12.56 0.60 -6.73
N GLU A 38 11.30 0.40 -6.36
CA GLU A 38 10.14 1.15 -6.82
C GLU A 38 9.54 2.04 -5.72
N LEU A 39 8.60 2.90 -6.13
CA LEU A 39 7.74 3.67 -5.23
C LEU A 39 6.27 3.25 -5.41
N PRO A 40 5.51 3.07 -4.32
CA PRO A 40 4.06 2.87 -4.39
C PRO A 40 3.35 4.03 -5.11
N ASN A 41 2.24 3.74 -5.80
CA ASN A 41 1.48 4.76 -6.53
C ASN A 41 0.95 5.89 -5.62
N CYS A 42 0.60 5.56 -4.38
CA CYS A 42 0.15 6.55 -3.39
C CYS A 42 1.21 7.60 -3.00
N LEU A 43 2.50 7.35 -3.26
CA LEU A 43 3.59 8.33 -3.00
C LEU A 43 3.99 9.13 -4.23
N ARG A 44 3.41 8.85 -5.40
CA ARG A 44 3.67 9.58 -6.65
C ARG A 44 2.68 10.72 -6.90
N GLN A 45 1.70 10.89 -6.01
CA GLN A 45 0.58 11.83 -6.10
C GLN A 45 0.81 13.04 -5.20
#